data_AF-A0A5C7IFV3-F1
#
_entry.id   AF-A0A5C7IFV3-F1
#
_cell.length_a   1.000
_cell.length_b   1.000
_cell.length_c   1.000
_cell.angle_alpha   90.00
_cell.angle_beta   90.00
_cell.angle_gamma   90.00
#
_symmetry.space_group_name_H-M   'P 1'
#
loop_
_entity.id
_entity.type
_entity.pdbx_description
1 polymer ?
#
loop_
_entity_poly.entity_id
_entity_poly.type
_entity_poly.pdbx_seq_one_letter_code
_entity_poly.pdbx_strand_id
1 'polypeptide(L)'
;MTNTHEIKMEDGIMVKTEVLCNGVGCVLINLDQQDTNHTSYLNNLLANDDVIFAGVHLKERLKQLRKTYGFEIKNAVDLSVMAASVLHQPRFGAYGVRHCECATVDAYAAYKIAKRLLSEEIVP
;
A
#
# COMPACT_ATOMS: atom_id res chain seq x y z
N MET A 1 -3.12 2.74 0.23
CA MET A 1 -2.63 1.40 -0.21
C MET A 1 -1.25 1.57 -0.75
N THR A 2 -0.24 0.82 -0.33
CA THR A 2 1.12 0.96 -0.88
C THR A 2 1.51 -0.31 -1.60
N ASN A 3 1.71 -0.21 -2.92
CA ASN A 3 2.36 -1.24 -3.72
C ASN A 3 3.56 -0.65 -4.45
N THR A 4 4.78 -0.95 -3.97
CA THR A 4 6.01 -0.57 -4.65
C THR A 4 6.20 -1.46 -5.86
N HIS A 5 6.26 -0.86 -7.04
CA HIS A 5 6.74 -1.50 -8.25
C HIS A 5 7.93 -0.73 -8.80
N GLU A 6 8.96 -1.47 -9.20
CA GLU A 6 9.98 -0.95 -10.09
C GLU A 6 9.40 -0.96 -11.50
N ILE A 7 9.07 0.23 -12.00
CA ILE A 7 8.57 0.39 -13.37
C ILE A 7 9.76 0.81 -14.22
N LYS A 8 10.07 -0.03 -15.22
CA LYS A 8 11.04 0.34 -16.26
C LYS A 8 10.35 1.28 -17.24
N MET A 9 10.80 2.54 -17.28
CA MET A 9 10.34 3.51 -18.26
C MET A 9 10.95 3.24 -19.65
N GLU A 10 10.35 3.80 -20.71
CA GLU A 10 10.74 3.57 -22.11
C GLU A 10 12.22 3.88 -22.39
N ASP A 11 12.81 4.84 -21.68
CA ASP A 11 14.21 5.23 -21.80
C ASP A 11 15.19 4.29 -21.06
N GLY A 12 14.69 3.20 -20.47
CA GLY A 12 15.48 2.25 -19.69
C GLY A 12 15.76 2.68 -18.25
N ILE A 13 15.25 3.84 -17.82
CA ILE A 13 15.32 4.32 -16.44
C ILE A 13 14.39 3.47 -15.57
N MET A 14 14.96 2.87 -14.52
CA MET A 14 14.19 2.18 -13.48
C MET A 14 13.70 3.22 -12.48
N VAL A 15 12.38 3.37 -12.37
CA VAL A 15 11.76 4.29 -11.41
C VAL A 15 11.03 3.51 -10.34
N LYS A 16 11.33 3.82 -9.07
CA LYS A 16 10.62 3.25 -7.93
C LYS A 16 9.35 4.03 -7.71
N THR A 17 8.23 3.34 -7.84
CA THR A 17 6.90 3.95 -7.71
C THR A 17 6.10 3.30 -6.60
N GLU A 18 5.33 4.10 -5.87
CA GLU A 18 4.29 3.64 -4.95
C GLU A 18 2.91 3.94 -5.51
N VAL A 19 2.04 2.94 -5.53
CA VAL A 19 0.67 3.10 -6.02
C VAL A 19 -0.29 3.24 -4.84
N LEU A 20 -0.96 4.40 -4.74
CA LEU A 20 -2.06 4.64 -3.79
C LEU A 20 -3.41 4.61 -4.49
N CYS A 21 -4.33 3.73 -4.06
CA CYS A 21 -5.69 3.66 -4.59
C CYS A 21 -6.75 4.03 -3.56
N ASN A 22 -7.87 4.56 -4.06
CA ASN A 22 -9.12 4.76 -3.31
C ASN A 22 -10.33 4.25 -4.14
N GLY A 23 -11.54 4.61 -3.72
CA GLY A 23 -12.78 4.20 -4.41
C GLY A 23 -12.99 4.83 -5.79
N VAL A 24 -12.23 5.87 -6.14
CA VAL A 24 -12.34 6.62 -7.40
C VAL A 24 -11.25 6.21 -8.39
N GLY A 25 -10.02 5.99 -7.92
CA GLY A 25 -8.90 5.66 -8.79
C GLY A 25 -7.60 5.42 -8.05
N CYS A 26 -6.50 5.41 -8.79
CA CYS A 26 -5.16 5.18 -8.28
C CYS A 26 -4.20 6.30 -8.73
N VAL A 27 -3.27 6.66 -7.86
CA VAL A 27 -2.18 7.59 -8.11
C VAL A 27 -0.87 6.82 -8.03
N LEU A 28 -0.02 6.98 -9.04
CA LEU A 28 1.36 6.50 -9.02
C LEU A 28 2.27 7.63 -8.52
N ILE A 29 3.08 7.33 -7.52
CA ILE A 29 3.99 8.28 -6.87
C ILE A 29 5.41 7.85 -7.20
N ASN A 30 6.17 8.71 -7.85
CA ASN A 30 7.61 8.51 -8.05
C ASN A 30 8.37 8.79 -6.75
N LEU A 31 9.11 7.80 -6.25
CA LEU A 31 9.92 7.92 -5.03
C LEU A 31 11.36 8.38 -5.29
N ASP A 32 11.83 8.38 -6.55
CA ASP A 32 13.19 8.78 -6.91
C ASP A 32 13.32 10.30 -7.13
N GLN A 33 12.20 11.02 -7.27
CA GLN A 33 12.19 12.48 -7.28
C GLN A 33 12.31 13.06 -5.87
N GLN A 34 13.55 13.30 -5.43
CA GLN A 34 13.85 13.98 -4.15
C GLN A 34 13.75 15.51 -4.26
N ASP A 35 12.58 16.03 -4.63
CA ASP A 35 12.30 17.43 -4.34
C ASP A 35 11.76 17.55 -2.91
N THR A 36 12.44 18.34 -2.08
CA THR A 36 12.14 18.56 -0.66
C THR A 36 10.68 18.90 -0.38
N ASN A 37 10.01 19.65 -1.28
CA ASN A 37 8.61 20.03 -1.11
C ASN A 37 7.67 18.82 -1.25
N HIS A 38 7.89 17.98 -2.27
CA HIS A 38 7.06 16.79 -2.53
C HIS A 38 7.13 15.78 -1.39
N THR A 39 8.32 15.59 -0.82
CA THR A 39 8.55 14.70 0.32
C THR A 39 7.76 15.13 1.56
N SER A 40 7.56 16.44 1.78
CA SER A 40 6.82 16.95 2.94
C SER A 40 5.32 16.64 2.88
N TYR A 41 4.67 16.87 1.73
CA TYR A 41 3.24 16.57 1.56
C TYR A 41 2.94 15.09 1.66
N LEU A 42 3.80 14.26 1.03
CA LEU A 42 3.64 12.82 1.08
C LEU A 42 3.84 12.29 2.51
N ASN A 43 4.84 12.79 3.24
CA ASN A 43 5.01 12.46 4.66
C ASN A 43 3.78 12.84 5.48
N ASN A 44 3.23 14.05 5.28
CA ASN A 44 2.03 14.47 6.01
C ASN A 44 0.83 13.58 5.71
N LEU A 45 0.64 13.16 4.46
CA LEU A 45 -0.42 12.22 4.07
C LEU A 45 -0.20 10.85 4.73
N LEU A 46 1.01 10.30 4.67
CA LEU A 46 1.32 8.97 5.22
C LEU A 46 1.30 8.94 6.76
N ALA A 47 1.59 10.07 7.41
CA ALA A 47 1.54 10.23 8.85
C ALA A 47 0.16 10.71 9.37
N ASN A 48 -0.85 10.79 8.50
CA ASN A 48 -2.20 11.21 8.86
C ASN A 48 -2.94 10.07 9.58
N ASP A 49 -3.42 10.35 10.79
CA ASP A 49 -4.09 9.37 11.65
C ASP A 49 -5.59 9.16 11.29
N ASP A 50 -6.16 9.97 10.41
CA ASP A 50 -7.53 9.82 9.90
C ASP A 50 -7.60 8.90 8.65
N VAL A 51 -6.44 8.52 8.09
CA VAL A 51 -6.36 7.72 6.87
C VAL A 51 -5.75 6.36 7.16
N ILE A 52 -6.50 5.30 6.88
CA ILE A 52 -6.01 3.92 6.97
C ILE A 52 -5.31 3.52 5.66
N PHE A 53 -4.03 3.17 5.76
CA PHE A 53 -3.24 2.66 4.66
C PHE A 53 -3.23 1.13 4.68
N ALA A 54 -4.25 0.54 4.06
CA ALA A 54 -4.34 -0.91 3.93
C ALA A 54 -3.46 -1.46 2.79
N GLY A 55 -2.86 -2.63 2.97
CA GLY A 55 -2.08 -3.32 1.94
C GLY A 55 -1.80 -4.77 2.33
N VAL A 56 -1.07 -5.52 1.50
CA VAL A 56 -0.77 -6.94 1.76
C VAL A 56 0.73 -7.11 1.95
N HIS A 57 1.13 -7.85 2.99
CA HIS A 57 2.54 -8.14 3.32
C HIS A 57 3.37 -6.85 3.49
N LEU A 58 2.83 -5.89 4.22
CA LEU A 58 3.39 -4.55 4.35
C LEU A 58 4.67 -4.50 5.21
N LYS A 59 4.90 -5.49 6.08
CA LYS A 59 5.92 -5.43 7.12
C LYS A 59 7.33 -5.06 6.61
N GLU A 60 7.82 -5.76 5.59
CA GLU A 60 9.17 -5.48 5.05
C GLU A 60 9.18 -4.21 4.20
N ARG A 61 8.07 -3.90 3.51
CA ARG A 61 7.93 -2.67 2.72
C ARG A 61 7.95 -1.42 3.59
N LEU A 62 7.27 -1.41 4.73
CA LEU A 62 7.26 -0.29 5.67
C LEU A 62 8.66 -0.01 6.23
N LYS A 63 9.42 -1.08 6.56
CA LYS A 63 10.82 -0.94 6.97
C LYS A 63 11.67 -0.33 5.87
N GLN A 64 11.48 -0.76 4.63
CA GLN A 64 12.22 -0.23 3.47
C GLN A 64 11.86 1.23 3.20
N LEU A 65 10.58 1.59 3.21
CA LEU A 65 10.12 2.98 3.03
C LEU A 65 10.74 3.91 4.07
N ARG A 66 10.73 3.51 5.34
CA ARG A 66 11.36 4.28 6.42
C ARG A 66 12.88 4.39 6.25
N LYS A 67 13.56 3.27 5.98
CA LYS A 67 15.03 3.22 5.91
C LYS A 67 15.58 3.96 4.70
N THR A 68 14.93 3.82 3.54
CA THR A 68 15.44 4.35 2.26
C THR A 68 14.95 5.77 1.99
N TYR A 69 13.70 6.07 2.34
CA TYR A 69 13.05 7.32 1.95
C TYR A 69 12.61 8.20 3.13
N GLY A 70 12.70 7.69 4.37
CA GLY A 70 12.28 8.42 5.56
C GLY A 70 10.76 8.51 5.74
N PHE A 71 9.96 7.83 4.91
CA PHE A 71 8.51 7.81 5.04
C PHE A 71 8.07 6.91 6.19
N GLU A 72 7.25 7.45 7.10
CA GLU A 72 6.58 6.70 8.15
C GLU A 72 5.07 6.66 7.87
N ILE A 73 4.52 5.45 7.80
CA ILE A 73 3.09 5.23 7.62
C ILE A 73 2.53 4.81 8.98
N LYS A 74 1.84 5.72 9.66
CA LYS A 74 1.36 5.46 11.03
C LYS A 74 0.22 4.45 11.06
N ASN A 75 -0.79 4.65 10.22
CA ASN A 75 -2.00 3.84 10.21
C ASN A 75 -1.99 2.77 9.11
N ALA A 76 -0.91 1.98 9.08
CA ALA A 76 -0.78 0.88 8.14
C ALA A 76 -1.49 -0.39 8.63
N VAL A 77 -2.33 -0.99 7.78
CA VAL A 77 -3.05 -2.24 8.07
C VAL A 77 -2.64 -3.32 7.07
N ASP A 78 -2.13 -4.45 7.57
CA ASP A 78 -1.84 -5.61 6.74
C ASP A 78 -3.10 -6.49 6.59
N LEU A 79 -3.68 -6.46 5.39
CA LEU A 79 -4.90 -7.18 5.04
C LEU A 79 -4.72 -8.69 5.09
N SER A 80 -3.50 -9.23 4.93
CA SER A 80 -3.27 -10.67 5.03
C SER A 80 -3.48 -11.15 6.48
N VAL A 81 -2.98 -10.37 7.43
CA VAL A 81 -3.13 -10.62 8.88
C VAL A 81 -4.58 -10.37 9.30
N MET A 82 -5.18 -9.27 8.83
CA MET A 82 -6.56 -8.93 9.12
C MET A 82 -7.53 -10.00 8.59
N ALA A 83 -7.39 -10.42 7.34
CA ALA A 83 -8.23 -11.45 6.73
C ALA A 83 -8.10 -12.80 7.47
N ALA A 84 -6.89 -13.16 7.91
CA ALA A 84 -6.69 -14.39 8.69
C ALA A 84 -7.46 -14.37 10.01
N SER A 85 -7.51 -13.20 10.65
CA SER A 85 -8.22 -12.98 11.92
C SER A 85 -9.75 -12.95 11.73
N VAL A 86 -10.25 -12.05 10.87
CA VAL A 86 -11.69 -11.80 10.67
C VAL A 86 -12.40 -13.02 10.08
N LEU A 87 -11.78 -13.69 9.11
CA LEU A 87 -12.41 -14.84 8.43
C LEU A 87 -12.10 -16.17 9.14
N HIS A 88 -11.43 -16.14 10.29
CA HIS A 88 -10.98 -17.32 11.04
C HIS A 88 -10.26 -18.37 10.17
N GLN A 89 -9.45 -17.89 9.23
CA GLN A 89 -8.75 -18.71 8.25
C GLN A 89 -7.26 -18.35 8.22
N PRO A 90 -6.43 -19.01 9.07
CA PRO A 90 -5.01 -18.68 9.24
C PRO A 90 -4.20 -18.66 7.93
N ARG A 91 -4.63 -19.47 6.94
CA ARG A 91 -4.03 -19.53 5.61
C ARG A 91 -3.95 -18.18 4.90
N PHE A 92 -4.86 -17.23 5.18
CA PHE A 92 -4.85 -15.90 4.56
C PHE A 92 -3.61 -15.07 4.92
N GLY A 93 -2.97 -15.33 6.07
CA GLY A 93 -1.71 -14.66 6.41
C GLY A 93 -0.57 -14.99 5.45
N ALA A 94 -0.62 -16.17 4.81
CA ALA A 94 0.36 -16.60 3.84
C ALA A 94 0.04 -16.16 2.40
N TYR A 95 -1.18 -15.69 2.12
CA TYR A 95 -1.59 -15.30 0.77
C TYR A 95 -1.22 -13.84 0.47
N GLY A 96 -0.44 -13.65 -0.59
CA GLY A 96 -0.25 -12.35 -1.23
C GLY A 96 -1.33 -12.07 -2.27
N VAL A 97 -1.47 -10.80 -2.69
CA VAL A 97 -2.17 -10.50 -3.95
C VAL A 97 -1.33 -11.13 -5.06
N ARG A 98 -1.89 -12.11 -5.79
CA ARG A 98 -1.19 -12.76 -6.89
C ARG A 98 -0.79 -11.67 -7.89
N HIS A 99 0.52 -11.51 -8.10
CA HIS A 99 1.17 -10.60 -9.04
C HIS A 99 0.33 -10.48 -10.33
N CYS A 100 -0.51 -9.46 -10.43
CA CYS A 100 -0.84 -8.95 -11.73
C CYS A 100 0.39 -8.17 -12.18
N GLU A 101 0.75 -8.25 -13.47
CA GLU A 101 1.80 -7.40 -14.04
C GLU A 101 1.45 -5.89 -13.92
N CYS A 102 0.21 -5.57 -13.51
CA CYS A 102 -0.29 -4.23 -13.33
C CYS A 102 -0.44 -3.85 -11.84
N ALA A 103 0.48 -3.02 -11.35
CA ALA A 103 0.51 -2.49 -9.99
C ALA A 103 -0.81 -1.86 -9.50
N THR A 104 -1.52 -1.18 -10.40
CA THR A 104 -2.80 -0.53 -10.10
C THR A 104 -3.93 -1.54 -9.91
N VAL A 105 -3.89 -2.68 -10.60
CA VAL A 105 -4.89 -3.75 -10.44
C VAL A 105 -4.75 -4.40 -9.07
N ASP A 106 -3.52 -4.71 -8.66
CA ASP A 106 -3.23 -5.31 -7.35
C ASP A 106 -3.62 -4.37 -6.21
N ALA A 107 -3.26 -3.09 -6.32
CA ALA A 107 -3.62 -2.08 -5.33
C ALA A 107 -5.14 -1.84 -5.25
N TYR A 108 -5.86 -1.87 -6.38
CA TYR A 108 -7.32 -1.74 -6.38
C TYR A 108 -8.04 -3.01 -5.88
N ALA A 109 -7.48 -4.19 -6.10
CA ALA A 109 -7.98 -5.42 -5.49
C ALA A 109 -7.84 -5.36 -3.96
N ALA A 110 -6.69 -4.90 -3.46
CA ALA A 110 -6.49 -4.66 -2.03
C ALA A 110 -7.50 -3.64 -1.47
N TYR A 111 -7.83 -2.58 -2.21
CA TYR A 111 -8.92 -1.65 -1.84
C TYR A 111 -10.25 -2.35 -1.59
N LYS A 112 -10.68 -3.18 -2.54
CA LYS A 112 -11.97 -3.87 -2.42
C LYS A 112 -11.98 -4.85 -1.25
N ILE A 113 -10.86 -5.53 -0.99
CA ILE A 113 -10.71 -6.44 0.15
C ILE A 113 -10.77 -5.66 1.46
N ALA A 114 -10.00 -4.58 1.59
CA ALA A 114 -10.00 -3.72 2.77
C ALA A 114 -11.39 -3.21 3.10
N LYS A 115 -12.11 -2.69 2.09
CA LYS A 115 -13.48 -2.18 2.27
C LYS A 115 -14.42 -3.25 2.82
N ARG A 116 -14.29 -4.51 2.38
CA ARG A 116 -15.10 -5.63 2.88
C ARG A 116 -14.73 -6.02 4.30
N LEU A 117 -13.44 -6.23 4.57
CA LEU A 117 -12.98 -6.64 5.90
C LEU A 117 -13.27 -5.58 6.96
N LEU A 118 -13.08 -4.30 6.65
CA LEU A 118 -13.43 -3.21 7.56
C LEU A 118 -14.94 -3.09 7.76
N SER A 119 -15.76 -3.42 6.75
CA SER A 119 -17.22 -3.45 6.96
C SER A 119 -17.68 -4.65 7.80
N GLU A 120 -16.97 -5.78 7.73
CA GLU A 120 -17.27 -6.96 8.56
C GLU A 120 -16.80 -6.78 10.01
N GLU A 121 -15.72 -6.05 10.25
CA GLU A 121 -15.26 -5.70 11.62
C GLU A 121 -16.24 -4.75 12.35
N ILE A 122 -17.04 -3.97 11.59
CA ILE A 122 -18.01 -3.01 12.15
C ILE A 122 -19.38 -3.68 12.46
N VAL A 123 -19.62 -4.92 12.03
CA VAL A 123 -20.85 -5.66 12.40
C VAL A 123 -20.55 -6.56 13.60
N PRO A 124 -20.98 -6.19 14.82
CA PRO A 124 -20.82 -7.03 16.01
C PRO A 124 -21.67 -8.31 15.97
#